data_AF-A0A926KGQ2-F1
#
_entry.id   AF-A0A926KGQ2-F1
#
_cell.length_a   1.000
_cell.length_b   1.000
_cell.length_c   1.000
_cell.angle_alpha   90.00
_cell.angle_beta   90.00
_cell.angle_gamma   90.00
#
_symmetry.space_group_name_H-M   'P 1'
#
loop_
_entity.id
_entity.type
_entity.pdbx_description
1 polymer ?
#
loop_
_entity_poly.entity_id
_entity_poly.type
_entity_poly.pdbx_seq_one_letter_code
_entity_poly.pdbx_strand_id
1 'polypeptide(L)'
;MSSGSAVGLVLLLVFLVIAFAMFIFWILALVDLLKYNEREYQAAGSSKVVWVLVVVLVGGIGAMIYWFTMRTKLRAVRNSGQHQAQFQPYQH
;
A
#
# COMPACT_ATOMS: atom_id res chain seq x y z
N MET A 1 43.53 0.79 8.98
CA MET A 1 42.22 0.20 8.59
C MET A 1 42.48 -0.60 7.33
N SER A 2 42.30 -1.92 7.33
CA SER A 2 42.45 -2.71 6.11
C SER A 2 41.34 -2.34 5.14
N SER A 3 41.61 -2.28 3.84
CA SER A 3 40.65 -1.84 2.82
C SER A 3 39.31 -2.60 2.87
N GLY A 4 39.33 -3.84 3.38
CA GLY A 4 38.12 -4.66 3.58
C GLY A 4 37.14 -4.12 4.64
N SER A 5 37.61 -3.43 5.70
CA SER A 5 36.72 -2.90 6.73
C SER A 5 35.90 -1.70 6.26
N ALA A 6 36.47 -0.90 5.34
CA ALA A 6 35.76 0.25 4.75
C ALA A 6 34.62 -0.21 3.82
N VAL A 7 34.88 -1.22 2.98
CA VAL A 7 33.85 -1.79 2.08
C VAL A 7 32.70 -2.41 2.87
N GLY A 8 33.01 -3.16 3.94
CA GLY A 8 31.98 -3.75 4.81
C GLY A 8 31.07 -2.69 5.46
N LEU A 9 31.65 -1.57 5.92
CA LEU A 9 30.88 -0.49 6.54
C LEU A 9 29.95 0.21 5.54
N VAL A 10 30.42 0.45 4.30
CA VAL A 10 29.58 1.03 3.23
C VAL A 10 28.41 0.11 2.88
N LEU A 11 28.66 -1.19 2.71
CA LEU A 11 27.60 -2.15 2.41
C LEU A 11 26.56 -2.24 3.53
N LEU A 12 27.00 -2.19 4.79
CA LEU A 12 26.10 -2.18 5.94
C LEU A 12 25.23 -0.93 5.97
N LEU A 13 25.79 0.25 5.72
CA LEU A 13 25.04 1.50 5.65
C LEU A 13 24.00 1.48 4.52
N VAL A 14 24.39 1.01 3.32
CA VAL A 14 23.46 0.87 2.19
C VAL A 14 22.33 -0.09 2.53
N PHE A 15 22.66 -1.24 3.11
CA PHE A 15 21.66 -2.22 3.55
C PHE A 15 20.69 -1.61 4.57
N LEU A 16 21.20 -0.86 5.55
CA LEU A 16 20.40 -0.22 6.58
C LEU A 16 19.45 0.83 5.99
N VAL A 17 19.93 1.64 5.03
CA VAL A 17 19.09 2.61 4.31
C VAL A 17 17.98 1.90 3.53
N ILE A 18 18.29 0.81 2.82
CA ILE A 18 17.29 0.04 2.07
C ILE A 18 16.27 -0.60 3.02
N ALA A 19 16.72 -1.18 4.14
CA ALA A 19 15.84 -1.77 5.14
C ALA A 19 14.89 -0.71 5.74
N PHE A 20 15.39 0.48 6.07
CA PHE A 20 14.57 1.59 6.55
C PHE A 20 13.58 2.08 5.49
N ALA A 21 14.02 2.22 4.24
CA ALA A 21 13.13 2.62 3.15
C ALA A 21 12.00 1.61 2.94
N MET A 22 12.31 0.32 2.99
CA MET A 22 11.33 -0.77 2.88
C MET A 22 10.37 -0.79 4.08
N PHE A 23 10.86 -0.49 5.29
CA PHE A 23 10.02 -0.36 6.47
C PHE A 23 9.07 0.84 6.38
N ILE A 24 9.55 2.01 5.95
CA ILE A 24 8.72 3.20 5.72
C ILE A 24 7.67 2.91 4.66
N PHE A 25 8.05 2.26 3.55
CA PHE A 25 7.13 1.86 2.49
C PHE A 25 6.01 0.96 3.00
N TRP A 26 6.34 -0.01 3.86
CA TRP A 26 5.36 -0.89 4.49
C TRP A 26 4.36 -0.11 5.36
N ILE A 27 4.83 0.83 6.18
CA ILE A 27 3.97 1.70 7.00
C ILE A 27 3.07 2.57 6.11
N LEU A 28 3.61 3.15 5.04
CA LEU A 28 2.82 3.96 4.10
C LEU A 28 1.71 3.14 3.44
N ALA A 29 1.98 1.88 3.10
CA ALA A 29 0.95 0.98 2.57
C ALA A 29 -0.15 0.74 3.62
N LEU A 30 0.20 0.45 4.86
CA LEU A 30 -0.76 0.31 5.96
C LEU A 30 -1.64 1.57 6.14
N VAL A 31 -1.03 2.75 6.16
CA VAL A 31 -1.76 4.02 6.25
C VAL A 31 -2.70 4.19 5.06
N ASP A 32 -2.28 3.83 3.85
CA ASP A 32 -3.12 3.88 2.65
C ASP A 32 -4.30 2.91 2.75
N LEU A 33 -4.10 1.66 3.19
CA LEU A 33 -5.19 0.69 3.42
C LEU A 33 -6.25 1.24 4.37
N LEU A 34 -5.82 1.90 5.44
CA LEU A 34 -6.71 2.40 6.49
C LEU A 34 -7.57 3.58 6.01
N LYS A 35 -7.11 4.37 5.03
CA LYS A 35 -7.85 5.49 4.42
C LYS A 35 -9.06 5.07 3.60
N TYR A 36 -9.12 3.82 3.16
CA TYR A 36 -10.26 3.30 2.42
C TYR A 36 -11.30 2.72 3.39
N ASN A 37 -12.57 2.99 3.11
CA ASN A 37 -13.69 2.51 3.93
C ASN A 37 -14.10 1.09 3.52
N GLU A 38 -14.76 0.36 4.42
CA GLU A 38 -15.20 -1.03 4.15
C GLU A 38 -16.09 -1.12 2.89
N ARG A 39 -16.92 -0.11 2.64
CA ARG A 39 -17.79 -0.06 1.45
C ARG A 39 -17.00 -0.04 0.15
N GLU A 40 -15.85 0.64 0.11
CA GLU A 40 -15.00 0.71 -1.08
C GLU A 40 -14.29 -0.62 -1.33
N TYR A 41 -13.88 -1.31 -0.26
CA TYR A 41 -13.35 -2.67 -0.36
C TYR A 41 -14.39 -3.65 -0.89
N GLN A 42 -15.61 -3.61 -0.35
CA GLN A 42 -16.72 -4.46 -0.79
C GLN A 42 -17.07 -4.20 -2.26
N ALA A 43 -17.13 -2.93 -2.68
CA ALA A 43 -17.36 -2.58 -4.08
C ALA A 43 -16.19 -2.99 -5.01
N ALA A 44 -14.97 -3.13 -4.47
CA ALA A 44 -13.83 -3.71 -5.18
C ALA A 44 -13.81 -5.26 -5.17
N GLY A 45 -14.84 -5.90 -4.58
CA GLY A 45 -14.96 -7.36 -4.49
C GLY A 45 -14.02 -7.99 -3.47
N SER A 46 -13.61 -7.25 -2.43
CA SER A 46 -12.71 -7.75 -1.40
C SER A 46 -13.08 -7.21 -0.01
N SER A 47 -12.37 -7.63 1.03
CA SER A 47 -12.59 -7.16 2.41
C SER A 47 -11.37 -6.41 2.91
N LYS A 48 -11.58 -5.32 3.66
CA LYS A 48 -10.48 -4.53 4.21
C LYS A 48 -9.59 -5.38 5.11
N VAL A 49 -10.22 -6.18 5.97
CA VAL A 49 -9.54 -7.05 6.95
C VAL A 49 -8.58 -8.02 6.27
N VAL A 50 -8.97 -8.62 5.15
CA VAL A 50 -8.12 -9.57 4.40
C VAL A 50 -6.85 -8.87 3.91
N TRP A 51 -6.98 -7.68 3.31
CA TRP A 51 -5.83 -6.92 2.84
C TRP A 51 -4.95 -6.41 3.96
N VAL A 52 -5.54 -5.97 5.08
CA VAL A 52 -4.77 -5.60 6.29
C VAL A 52 -3.97 -6.80 6.78
N LEU A 53 -4.58 -7.98 6.86
CA LEU A 53 -3.91 -9.20 7.32
C LEU A 53 -2.76 -9.61 6.38
N VAL A 54 -2.97 -9.53 5.06
CA VAL A 54 -1.93 -9.82 4.05
C VAL A 54 -0.76 -8.85 4.18
N VAL A 55 -1.01 -7.54 4.27
CA VAL A 55 0.06 -6.56 4.40
C VAL A 55 0.79 -6.70 5.73
N VAL A 56 0.08 -6.95 6.83
CA VAL A 56 0.68 -7.11 8.16
C VAL A 56 1.52 -8.38 8.26
N LEU A 57 1.00 -9.53 7.83
CA LEU A 57 1.68 -10.83 7.98
C LEU A 57 2.81 -11.02 6.95
N VAL A 58 2.61 -10.58 5.71
CA VAL A 58 3.60 -10.75 4.63
C VAL A 58 4.65 -9.63 4.65
N GLY A 59 4.38 -8.53 5.35
CA GLY A 59 5.33 -7.42 5.49
C GLY A 59 5.51 -6.64 4.19
N GLY A 60 6.76 -6.26 3.89
CA GLY A 60 7.09 -5.43 2.72
C GLY A 60 6.61 -6.01 1.39
N ILE A 61 6.63 -7.34 1.23
CA ILE A 61 6.14 -8.00 0.00
C ILE A 61 4.61 -7.83 -0.11
N GLY A 62 3.88 -7.99 1.00
CA GLY A 62 2.43 -7.75 1.04
C GLY A 62 2.06 -6.31 0.67
N ALA A 63 2.82 -5.34 1.19
CA ALA A 63 2.67 -3.93 0.82
C ALA A 63 2.90 -3.68 -0.69
N MET A 64 3.88 -4.38 -1.29
CA MET A 64 4.18 -4.24 -2.71
C MET A 64 3.06 -4.80 -3.59
N ILE A 65 2.52 -5.98 -3.24
CA ILE A 65 1.37 -6.59 -3.94
C ILE A 65 0.14 -5.68 -3.83
N TYR A 66 -0.14 -5.14 -2.64
CA TYR A 66 -1.24 -4.21 -2.42
C TYR A 66 -1.14 -2.98 -3.34
N TRP A 67 0.05 -2.39 -3.47
CA TRP A 67 0.24 -1.19 -4.26
C TRP A 67 -0.08 -1.43 -5.74
N PHE A 68 0.36 -2.55 -6.32
CA PHE A 68 0.14 -2.80 -7.75
C PHE A 68 -1.29 -3.26 -8.08
N THR A 69 -1.92 -4.03 -7.18
CA THR A 69 -3.20 -4.70 -7.48
C THR A 69 -4.39 -3.95 -6.88
N MET A 70 -4.49 -3.95 -5.54
CA MET A 70 -5.69 -3.49 -4.85
C MET A 70 -5.87 -1.99 -4.90
N ARG A 71 -4.78 -1.22 -4.77
CA ARG A 71 -4.82 0.24 -4.86
C ARG A 71 -5.45 0.73 -6.16
N THR A 72 -5.17 0.07 -7.28
CA THR A 72 -5.74 0.41 -8.60
C THR A 72 -7.25 0.16 -8.62
N LYS A 73 -7.71 -0.97 -8.05
CA LYS A 73 -9.13 -1.30 -7.92
C LYS A 73 -9.88 -0.32 -7.02
N LEU A 74 -9.32 0.00 -5.86
CA LEU A 74 -9.92 0.93 -4.91
C LEU A 74 -10.04 2.35 -5.48
N ARG A 75 -9.05 2.79 -6.26
CA ARG A 75 -9.12 4.07 -7.00
C ARG A 75 -10.22 4.06 -8.07
N ALA A 76 -10.34 2.98 -8.83
CA ALA A 76 -11.40 2.85 -9.83
C ALA A 76 -12.80 2.92 -9.19
N VAL A 77 -13.00 2.21 -8.07
CA VAL A 77 -14.25 2.23 -7.30
C VAL A 77 -14.57 3.60 -6.72
N ARG A 78 -13.57 4.27 -6.13
CA ARG A 78 -13.76 5.62 -5.59
C ARG A 78 -14.16 6.62 -6.69
N ASN A 79 -13.53 6.52 -7.85
CA ASN A 79 -13.84 7.38 -8.98
C ASN A 79 -15.23 7.06 -9.55
N SER A 80 -15.65 5.79 -9.67
CA SER A 80 -16.97 5.44 -10.18
C SER A 80 -18.11 5.85 -9.23
N GLY A 81 -17.90 5.78 -7.92
CA GLY A 81 -18.85 6.30 -6.92
C GLY A 81 -19.05 7.82 -7.02
N GLN A 82 -18.00 8.58 -7.32
CA GLN A 82 -18.10 10.03 -7.55
C GLN A 82 -18.89 10.35 -8.83
N HIS A 83 -18.67 9.60 -9.90
CA HIS A 83 -19.43 9.74 -11.13
C HIS A 83 -20.92 9.46 -10.93
N GLN A 84 -21.31 8.40 -10.22
CA GLN A 84 -22.73 8.13 -9.94
C GLN A 84 -23.41 9.25 -9.14
N ALA A 85 -22.73 9.80 -8.13
CA ALA A 85 -23.25 10.93 -7.35
C ALA A 85 -23.36 12.21 -8.18
N GLN A 86 -22.47 12.41 -9.16
CA GLN A 86 -22.48 13.58 -10.05
C GLN A 86 -23.46 13.45 -11.23
N PHE A 87 -23.86 12.24 -11.63
CA PHE A 87 -24.83 11.98 -12.69
C PHE A 87 -26.28 11.79 -12.19
N GLN A 88 -26.54 11.93 -10.89
CA GLN A 88 -27.89 11.98 -10.32
C GLN A 88 -28.64 13.35 -10.32
N PRO A 89 -28.23 14.46 -10.98
CA PRO A 89 -28.95 15.73 -10.85
C PRO A 89 -30.26 15.87 -11.66
N TYR A 90 -30.79 14.81 -12.30
CA TYR A 90 -31.98 14.89 -13.18
C TYR A 90 -32.94 13.69 -13.09
N GLN A 91 -33.26 13.22 -11.88
CA GLN A 91 -34.31 12.19 -11.68
C GLN A 91 -35.20 12.57 -10.47
N HIS A 92 -35.87 13.72 -10.57
CA HIS A 92 -37.00 14.09 -9.73
C HIS A 92 -38.06 14.73 -10.61
#